data_AF-A0A842SLH8-F1
#
_entry.id   AF-A0A842SLH8-F1
#
_cell.length_a   1.000
_cell.length_b   1.000
_cell.length_c   1.000
_cell.angle_alpha   90.00
_cell.angle_beta   90.00
_cell.angle_gamma   90.00
#
_symmetry.space_group_name_H-M   'P 1'
#
loop_
_entity.id
_entity.type
_entity.pdbx_description
1 polymer ?
#
loop_
_entity_poly.entity_id
_entity_poly.type
_entity_poly.pdbx_seq_one_letter_code
_entity_poly.pdbx_strand_id
1 'polypeptide(L)'
;MSISPDSKLYFFYIQSTKEKADKDRLFKVIKKFKVKVPKYNIHHNYFWLCIDSHPSVAIRNFVTEIKNEFNIESDEFVQTVSDFDHIDKIMEQVKDILI
;
A
#
# COMPACT_ATOMS: atom_id res chain seq x y z
N MET A 1 5.08 -10.09 -14.96
CA MET A 1 5.21 -10.56 -13.57
C MET A 1 3.97 -11.37 -13.26
N SER A 2 4.11 -12.64 -12.86
CA SER A 2 2.96 -13.51 -12.54
C SER A 2 2.61 -13.40 -11.05
N ILE A 3 1.34 -13.16 -10.75
CA ILE A 3 0.76 -13.20 -9.39
C ILE A 3 0.72 -14.66 -8.95
N SER A 4 0.96 -14.93 -7.66
CA SER A 4 0.88 -16.30 -7.16
C SER A 4 -0.59 -16.78 -7.23
N PRO A 5 -0.87 -18.03 -7.64
CA PRO A 5 -2.25 -18.48 -7.88
C PRO A 5 -3.17 -18.41 -6.64
N ASP A 6 -2.59 -18.47 -5.44
CA ASP A 6 -3.29 -18.39 -4.15
C ASP A 6 -3.18 -17.01 -3.46
N SER A 7 -2.59 -16.02 -4.13
CA SER A 7 -2.41 -14.69 -3.55
C SER A 7 -3.41 -13.68 -4.11
N LYS A 8 -3.75 -12.70 -3.28
CA LYS A 8 -4.55 -11.55 -3.70
C LYS A 8 -3.63 -10.35 -3.79
N LEU A 9 -3.88 -9.52 -4.79
CA LEU A 9 -3.28 -8.20 -4.85
C LEU A 9 -4.10 -7.24 -4.01
N TYR A 10 -3.43 -6.54 -3.11
CA TYR A 10 -3.99 -5.46 -2.32
C TYR A 10 -3.34 -4.17 -2.76
N PHE A 11 -4.15 -3.22 -3.22
CA PHE A 11 -3.75 -1.85 -3.40
C PHE A 11 -3.95 -1.09 -2.10
N PHE A 12 -2.94 -0.33 -1.73
CA PHE A 12 -2.91 0.48 -0.53
C PHE A 12 -2.41 1.86 -0.86
N TYR A 13 -3.11 2.87 -0.39
CA TYR A 13 -2.74 4.27 -0.51
C TYR A 13 -2.82 4.94 0.85
N ILE A 14 -1.76 5.68 1.21
CA ILE A 14 -1.77 6.60 2.34
C ILE A 14 -1.32 7.98 1.85
N GLN A 15 -2.12 8.99 2.20
CA GLN A 15 -1.68 10.38 2.17
C GLN A 15 -0.99 10.72 3.49
N SER A 16 0.21 11.29 3.41
CA SER A 16 0.92 11.80 4.58
C SER A 16 1.00 13.32 4.49
N THR A 17 0.34 14.00 5.44
CA THR A 17 0.34 15.46 5.53
C THR A 17 1.41 16.00 6.48
N LYS A 18 1.98 15.15 7.33
CA LYS A 18 2.91 15.54 8.41
C LYS A 18 4.34 15.09 8.15
N GLU A 19 4.54 13.86 7.67
CA GLU A 19 5.87 13.26 7.53
C GLU A 19 6.14 12.83 6.10
N LYS A 20 7.31 13.19 5.55
CA LYS A 20 7.70 12.77 4.21
C LYS A 20 7.83 11.24 4.19
N ALA A 21 7.24 10.62 3.17
CA ALA A 21 7.35 9.18 3.01
C ALA A 21 8.82 8.77 2.78
N ASP A 22 9.34 7.89 3.63
CA ASP A 22 10.72 7.38 3.60
C ASP A 22 10.74 5.93 3.12
N LYS A 23 11.56 5.65 2.10
CA LYS A 23 11.63 4.33 1.48
C LYS A 23 12.20 3.29 2.42
N ASP A 24 13.27 3.60 3.15
CA ASP A 24 13.97 2.61 3.98
C ASP A 24 13.10 2.13 5.14
N ARG A 25 12.38 3.04 5.78
CA ARG A 25 11.38 2.73 6.83
C ARG A 25 10.22 1.90 6.29
N LEU A 26 9.70 2.23 5.10
CA LEU A 26 8.62 1.46 4.49
C LEU A 26 9.05 0.02 4.20
N PHE A 27 10.23 -0.16 3.63
CA PHE A 27 10.77 -1.49 3.31
C PHE A 27 11.16 -2.29 4.57
N LYS A 28 11.50 -1.63 5.68
CA LYS A 28 11.70 -2.29 6.98
C LYS A 28 10.41 -2.98 7.45
N VAL A 29 9.25 -2.31 7.34
CA VAL A 29 7.95 -2.89 7.68
C VAL A 29 7.57 -4.02 6.71
N ILE A 30 7.76 -3.81 5.39
CA ILE A 30 7.51 -4.85 4.37
C ILE A 30 8.27 -6.14 4.65
N LYS A 31 9.56 -6.04 5.02
CA LYS A 31 10.39 -7.19 5.38
C LYS A 31 9.87 -7.93 6.62
N LYS A 32 9.35 -7.22 7.63
CA LYS A 32 8.78 -7.81 8.85
C LYS A 32 7.59 -8.71 8.55
N PHE A 33 6.75 -8.32 7.59
CA PHE A 33 5.54 -9.06 7.21
C PHE A 33 5.77 -10.12 6.13
N LYS A 34 6.97 -10.22 5.55
CA LYS A 34 7.32 -11.17 4.48
C LYS A 34 6.36 -11.11 3.28
N VAL A 35 5.78 -9.95 3.00
CA VAL A 35 4.88 -9.73 1.86
C VAL A 35 5.68 -9.32 0.63
N LYS A 36 5.17 -9.67 -0.56
CA LYS A 36 5.74 -9.21 -1.82
C LYS A 36 5.09 -7.88 -2.20
N VAL A 37 5.88 -6.94 -2.70
CA VAL A 37 5.39 -5.64 -3.16
C VAL A 37 5.76 -5.49 -4.64
N PRO A 38 4.95 -6.02 -5.57
CA PRO A 38 5.27 -6.01 -7.00
C PRO A 38 5.33 -4.59 -7.61
N LYS A 39 4.53 -3.64 -7.12
CA LYS A 39 4.47 -2.27 -7.64
C LYS A 39 4.31 -1.31 -6.45
N TYR A 40 5.00 -0.18 -6.48
CA TYR A 40 4.85 0.86 -5.46
C TYR A 40 5.20 2.23 -6.03
N ASN A 41 4.71 3.28 -5.37
CA ASN A 41 5.14 4.64 -5.61
C ASN A 41 5.25 5.38 -4.28
N ILE A 42 6.32 6.15 -4.14
CA ILE A 42 6.58 6.96 -2.95
C ILE A 42 6.73 8.40 -3.42
N HIS A 43 5.82 9.25 -2.98
CA HIS A 43 5.78 10.66 -3.27
C HIS A 43 5.97 11.46 -1.97
N HIS A 44 6.23 12.76 -2.08
CA HIS A 44 6.53 13.59 -0.91
C HIS A 44 5.34 13.72 0.07
N ASN A 45 4.11 13.63 -0.44
CA ASN A 45 2.86 13.80 0.33
C ASN A 45 1.98 12.55 0.39
N TYR A 46 2.37 11.47 -0.30
CA TYR A 46 1.60 10.23 -0.29
C TYR A 46 2.50 9.08 -0.74
N PHE A 47 2.08 7.86 -0.43
CA PHE A 47 2.65 6.69 -1.06
C PHE A 47 1.56 5.66 -1.29
N TRP A 48 1.80 4.80 -2.27
CA TRP A 48 0.96 3.65 -2.48
C TRP A 48 1.79 2.40 -2.74
N LEU A 49 1.24 1.27 -2.32
CA LEU A 49 1.84 -0.05 -2.42
C LEU A 49 0.81 -0.99 -3.04
N CYS A 50 1.26 -1.77 -4.01
CA CYS A 50 0.58 -2.99 -4.41
C CYS A 50 1.27 -4.15 -3.69
N ILE A 51 0.51 -4.89 -2.92
CA ILE A 51 0.99 -5.98 -2.07
C ILE A 51 0.43 -7.27 -2.63
N ASP A 52 1.32 -8.19 -2.99
CA ASP A 52 1.00 -9.55 -3.33
C ASP A 52 1.15 -10.42 -2.08
N SER A 53 0.01 -10.85 -1.53
CA SER A 53 -0.03 -11.51 -0.24
C SER A 53 -1.11 -12.59 -0.17
N HIS A 54 -0.87 -13.61 0.64
CA HIS A 54 -1.87 -14.62 0.94
C HIS A 54 -3.05 -14.00 1.71
N PRO A 55 -4.31 -14.37 1.45
CA PRO A 55 -5.49 -13.80 2.12
C PRO A 55 -5.50 -13.96 3.65
N SER A 56 -4.72 -14.92 4.17
CA SER A 56 -4.56 -15.14 5.61
C SER A 56 -3.65 -14.10 6.29
N VAL A 57 -2.88 -13.33 5.52
CA VAL A 57 -2.07 -12.25 6.07
C VAL A 57 -3.00 -11.12 6.50
N ALA A 58 -2.86 -10.70 7.75
CA ALA A 58 -3.60 -9.57 8.29
C ALA A 58 -3.09 -8.27 7.66
N ILE A 59 -3.56 -7.94 6.45
CA ILE A 59 -3.23 -6.70 5.74
C ILE A 59 -3.54 -5.48 6.61
N ARG A 60 -4.61 -5.54 7.42
CA ARG A 60 -4.89 -4.49 8.42
C ARG A 60 -3.74 -4.28 9.39
N ASN A 61 -3.13 -5.34 9.93
CA ASN A 61 -1.99 -5.22 10.84
C ASN A 61 -0.76 -4.64 10.13
N PHE A 62 -0.54 -5.00 8.85
CA PHE A 62 0.52 -4.42 8.03
C PHE A 62 0.32 -2.91 7.85
N VAL A 63 -0.91 -2.50 7.53
CA VAL A 63 -1.28 -1.10 7.36
C VAL A 63 -1.13 -0.31 8.68
N THR A 64 -1.61 -0.87 9.79
CA THR A 64 -1.43 -0.28 11.13
C THR A 64 0.06 -0.10 11.48
N GLU A 65 0.90 -1.09 11.19
CA GLU A 65 2.35 -0.97 11.45
C GLU A 65 3.02 0.10 10.60
N ILE A 66 2.62 0.26 9.34
CA ILE A 66 3.08 1.38 8.51
C ILE A 66 2.65 2.70 9.14
N LYS A 67 1.36 2.84 9.50
CA LYS A 67 0.85 4.09 10.10
C LYS A 67 1.56 4.44 11.40
N ASN A 68 1.82 3.44 12.23
CA ASN A 68 2.59 3.63 13.47
C ASN A 68 4.04 4.01 13.18
N GLU A 69 4.70 3.34 12.22
CA GLU A 69 6.09 3.65 11.87
C GLU A 69 6.20 5.10 11.39
N PHE A 70 5.24 5.63 10.63
CA PHE A 70 5.25 6.99 10.07
C PHE A 70 4.44 8.03 10.88
N ASN A 71 3.89 7.64 12.04
CA ASN A 71 2.99 8.47 12.85
C ASN A 71 1.84 9.12 12.03
N ILE A 72 1.22 8.35 11.14
CA ILE A 72 0.16 8.80 10.24
C ILE A 72 -1.22 8.54 10.85
N GLU A 73 -1.94 9.61 11.15
CA GLU A 73 -3.33 9.56 11.62
C GLU A 73 -4.36 9.59 10.47
N SER A 74 -3.91 9.78 9.24
CA SER A 74 -4.76 10.02 8.06
C SER A 74 -5.58 8.81 7.61
N ASP A 75 -6.61 9.13 6.81
CA ASP A 75 -7.41 8.18 6.05
C ASP A 75 -6.53 7.32 5.13
N GLU A 76 -6.79 6.02 5.17
CA GLU A 76 -6.15 5.03 4.33
C GLU A 76 -7.16 4.50 3.32
N PHE A 77 -6.70 4.29 2.08
CA PHE A 77 -7.50 3.60 1.09
C PHE A 77 -6.88 2.22 0.84
N VAL A 78 -7.63 1.18 1.20
CA VAL A 78 -7.24 -0.23 0.98
C VAL A 78 -8.28 -0.88 0.10
N GLN A 79 -7.85 -1.45 -1.03
CA GLN A 79 -8.74 -2.17 -1.93
C GLN A 79 -8.03 -3.40 -2.51
N THR A 80 -8.77 -4.49 -2.70
CA THR A 80 -8.27 -5.63 -3.47
C THR A 80 -8.33 -5.33 -4.97
N VAL A 81 -7.25 -5.64 -5.68
CA VAL A 81 -7.15 -5.47 -7.13
C VAL A 81 -6.95 -6.82 -7.82
N SER A 82 -7.42 -6.91 -9.05
CA SER A 82 -7.38 -8.15 -9.84
C SER A 82 -6.10 -8.25 -10.67
N ASP A 83 -5.57 -7.10 -11.10
CA ASP A 83 -4.43 -6.96 -11.98
C ASP A 83 -3.79 -5.56 -11.80
N PHE A 84 -2.69 -5.32 -12.52
CA PHE A 84 -1.98 -4.04 -12.44
C PHE A 84 -2.66 -2.90 -13.21
N ASP A 85 -3.49 -3.19 -14.22
CA ASP A 85 -4.23 -2.16 -14.97
C ASP A 85 -5.37 -1.58 -14.12
N HIS A 86 -5.94 -2.39 -13.23
CA HIS A 86 -6.90 -1.97 -12.23
C HIS A 86 -6.30 -0.93 -11.26
N ILE A 87 -4.98 -0.96 -11.01
CA ILE A 87 -4.32 0.02 -10.15
C ILE A 87 -4.38 1.43 -10.77
N ASP A 88 -4.16 1.56 -12.07
CA ASP A 88 -4.15 2.88 -12.72
C ASP A 88 -5.55 3.51 -12.67
N LYS A 89 -6.62 2.71 -12.85
CA LYS A 89 -8.02 3.15 -12.64
C LYS A 89 -8.30 3.58 -11.21
N ILE A 90 -7.79 2.83 -10.22
CA ILE A 90 -7.95 3.19 -8.80
C ILE A 90 -7.19 4.48 -8.50
N MET A 91 -6.00 4.67 -9.06
CA MET A 91 -5.23 5.90 -8.90
C MET A 91 -5.94 7.12 -9.49
N GLU A 92 -6.70 6.97 -10.58
CA GLU A 92 -7.60 8.02 -11.08
C GLU A 92 -8.72 8.31 -10.07
N GLN A 93 -9.40 7.29 -9.56
CA GLN A 93 -10.47 7.46 -8.57
C GLN A 93 -9.99 8.10 -7.26
N VAL A 94 -8.81 7.69 -6.77
CA VAL A 94 -8.23 8.24 -5.54
C VAL A 94 -7.87 9.71 -5.69
N LYS A 95 -7.47 10.16 -6.90
CA LYS A 95 -7.27 11.59 -7.17
C LYS A 95 -8.57 12.37 -7.05
N ASP A 96 -9.69 11.84 -7.51
CA ASP A 96 -10.99 12.52 -7.39
C ASP A 96 -11.54 12.54 -5.95
N ILE A 97 -11.14 11.59 -5.09
CA ILE A 97 -11.65 11.45 -3.72
C ILE A 97 -10.87 12.31 -2.70
N LEU A 98 -9.59 12.60 -2.96
CA LEU A 98 -8.68 13.26 -1.99
C LEU A 98 -8.33 14.71 -2.36
N ILE A 99 -9.17 15.38 -3.16
CA ILE A 99 -9.09 16.82 -3.48
C ILE A 99 -10.08 17.60 -2.61
#